data_AF-A0A937BMP4-F1
#
_entry.id   AF-A0A937BMP4-F1
#
_cell.length_a   1.000
_cell.length_b   1.000
_cell.length_c   1.000
_cell.angle_alpha   90.00
_cell.angle_beta   90.00
_cell.angle_gamma   90.00
#
_symmetry.space_group_name_H-M   'P 1'
#
loop_
_entity.id
_entity.type
_entity.pdbx_description
1 polymer ?
#
loop_
_entity_poly.entity_id
_entity_poly.type
_entity_poly.pdbx_seq_one_letter_code
_entity_poly.pdbx_strand_id
1 'polypeptide(L)'
;MRLLLLASFFLFTFTSNAQRIENSSRSTTGYINPDGRIENSSRSTIGYINKDGRIENASRSTIGYINADGRIENSSRSTVGYVNKDGRVENSSRSTIGYVNADGRVENSSRSTIGYANDVPATWAAVFFFFFTFEK
;
A
#
# COMPACT_ATOMS: atom_id res chain seq x y z
N MET A 1 -17.77 37.43 -36.21
CA MET A 1 -18.23 36.81 -34.95
C MET A 1 -17.01 36.32 -34.19
N ARG A 2 -16.70 36.94 -33.04
CA ARG A 2 -15.64 36.49 -32.13
C ARG A 2 -16.20 35.38 -31.25
N LEU A 3 -15.66 34.16 -31.35
CA LEU A 3 -16.01 33.07 -30.46
C LEU A 3 -15.01 33.06 -29.30
N LEU A 4 -15.45 33.52 -28.12
CA LEU A 4 -14.71 33.41 -26.87
C LEU A 4 -14.85 31.97 -26.36
N LEU A 5 -13.79 31.16 -26.48
CA LEU A 5 -13.66 29.89 -25.78
C LEU A 5 -13.06 30.18 -24.40
N LEU A 6 -13.91 30.21 -23.36
CA LEU A 6 -13.45 30.11 -21.97
C LEU A 6 -13.04 28.66 -21.71
N ALA A 7 -11.73 28.38 -21.76
CA ALA A 7 -11.18 27.17 -21.17
C ALA A 7 -11.08 27.38 -19.65
N SER A 8 -12.05 26.87 -18.90
CA SER A 8 -11.93 26.75 -17.44
C SER A 8 -10.89 25.67 -17.14
N PHE A 9 -9.66 26.10 -16.83
CA PHE A 9 -8.62 25.23 -16.32
C PHE A 9 -8.97 24.92 -14.86
N PHE A 10 -9.72 23.84 -14.62
CA PHE A 10 -9.99 23.35 -13.27
C PHE A 10 -8.70 22.72 -12.74
N LEU A 11 -7.83 23.54 -12.14
CA LEU A 11 -6.65 23.08 -11.40
C LEU A 11 -7.14 22.36 -10.14
N PHE A 12 -7.41 21.05 -10.26
CA PHE A 12 -7.59 20.18 -9.11
C PHE A 12 -6.23 20.08 -8.40
N THR A 13 -6.01 20.95 -7.42
CA THR A 13 -4.89 20.81 -6.49
C THR A 13 -5.18 19.58 -5.64
N PHE A 14 -4.68 18.40 -6.06
CA PHE A 14 -4.68 17.21 -5.22
C PHE A 14 -3.81 17.52 -3.99
N THR A 15 -4.45 17.91 -2.89
CA THR A 15 -3.80 17.99 -1.60
C THR A 15 -3.49 16.54 -1.19
N SER A 16 -2.23 16.15 -1.41
CA SER A 16 -1.76 14.78 -1.24
C SER A 16 -1.59 14.49 0.26
N ASN A 17 -2.70 14.27 0.96
CA ASN A 17 -2.67 13.93 2.38
C ASN A 17 -2.12 12.52 2.56
N ALA A 18 -1.34 12.31 3.63
CA ALA A 18 -0.88 10.98 4.01
C ALA A 18 -2.08 10.06 4.29
N GLN A 19 -2.08 8.87 3.72
CA GLN A 19 -3.17 7.91 3.81
C GLN A 19 -3.04 7.11 5.10
N ARG A 20 -4.13 6.96 5.86
CA ARG A 20 -4.12 6.33 7.18
C ARG A 20 -4.18 4.82 7.07
N ILE A 21 -3.34 4.15 7.84
CA ILE A 21 -3.46 2.72 8.13
C ILE A 21 -4.04 2.57 9.52
N GLU A 22 -5.13 1.81 9.64
CA GLU A 22 -5.83 1.55 10.90
C GLU A 22 -5.87 0.06 11.20
N ASN A 23 -5.91 -0.29 12.49
CA ASN A 23 -6.23 -1.66 12.91
C ASN A 23 -7.74 -1.95 12.83
N SER A 24 -8.15 -3.18 13.15
CA SER A 24 -9.56 -3.60 13.13
C SER A 24 -10.49 -2.75 14.03
N SER A 25 -9.95 -2.15 15.09
CA SER A 25 -10.65 -1.23 16.00
C SER A 25 -10.65 0.23 15.54
N ARG A 26 -10.20 0.53 14.32
CA ARG A 26 -10.08 1.88 13.73
C ARG A 26 -9.06 2.81 14.43
N SER A 27 -8.16 2.27 15.23
CA SER A 27 -7.03 3.04 15.77
C SER A 27 -5.94 3.18 14.71
N THR A 28 -5.44 4.41 14.52
CA THR A 28 -4.33 4.66 13.58
C THR A 28 -3.07 3.93 14.02
N THR A 29 -2.53 3.16 13.10
CA THR A 29 -1.39 2.26 13.25
C THR A 29 -0.16 2.81 12.50
N GLY A 30 -0.41 3.51 11.38
CA GLY A 30 0.60 4.18 10.60
C GLY A 30 0.01 5.03 9.48
N TYR A 31 0.89 5.50 8.62
CA TYR A 31 0.54 6.27 7.44
C TYR A 31 1.38 5.80 6.25
N ILE A 32 0.78 5.80 5.06
CA ILE A 32 1.51 5.67 3.80
C ILE A 32 1.33 6.96 3.02
N ASN A 33 2.44 7.62 2.74
CA ASN A 33 2.44 8.88 2.00
C ASN A 33 2.35 8.61 0.49
N PRO A 34 1.82 9.54 -0.30
CA PRO A 34 1.73 9.40 -1.76
C PRO A 34 3.09 9.26 -2.47
N ASP A 35 4.19 9.67 -1.82
CA ASP A 35 5.56 9.47 -2.28
C ASP A 35 6.13 8.08 -1.95
N GLY A 36 5.36 7.24 -1.24
CA GLY A 36 5.76 5.90 -0.81
C GLY A 36 6.35 5.84 0.59
N ARG A 37 6.55 6.96 1.30
CA ARG A 37 7.08 6.96 2.67
C ARG A 37 6.08 6.35 3.64
N ILE A 38 6.52 5.33 4.39
CA ILE A 38 5.74 4.67 5.42
C ILE A 38 6.13 5.24 6.78
N GLU A 39 5.14 5.66 7.57
CA GLU A 39 5.31 6.19 8.91
C GLU A 39 4.53 5.34 9.92
N ASN A 40 5.04 5.25 11.15
CA ASN A 40 4.27 4.73 12.26
C ASN A 40 3.24 5.76 12.78
N SER A 41 2.42 5.37 13.76
CA SER A 41 1.42 6.25 14.38
C SER A 41 2.00 7.53 15.01
N SER A 42 3.28 7.51 15.41
CA SER A 42 4.04 8.65 15.93
C SER A 42 4.71 9.51 14.85
N ARG A 43 4.40 9.29 13.56
CA ARG A 43 4.98 10.02 12.41
C ARG A 43 6.47 9.79 12.18
N SER A 44 7.10 8.80 12.81
CA SER A 44 8.48 8.42 12.46
C SER A 44 8.47 7.54 11.22
N THR A 45 9.41 7.78 10.30
CA THR A 45 9.56 6.96 9.10
C THR A 45 10.07 5.57 9.45
N ILE A 46 9.40 4.54 8.96
CA ILE A 46 9.72 3.12 9.20
C ILE A 46 10.05 2.34 7.91
N GLY A 47 9.81 2.95 6.75
CA GLY A 47 10.15 2.33 5.46
C GLY A 47 9.66 3.13 4.28
N TYR A 48 9.85 2.55 3.09
CA TYR A 48 9.47 3.15 1.82
C TYR A 48 8.96 2.07 0.85
N ILE A 49 7.94 2.40 0.06
CA ILE A 49 7.57 1.67 -1.15
C ILE A 49 7.81 2.62 -2.32
N ASN A 50 8.90 2.42 -3.05
CA ASN A 50 9.26 3.30 -4.15
C ASN A 50 8.37 3.05 -5.37
N LYS A 51 8.25 4.05 -6.24
CA LYS A 51 7.43 3.99 -7.46
C LYS A 51 7.88 2.92 -8.46
N ASP A 52 9.15 2.53 -8.40
CA ASP A 52 9.74 1.43 -9.18
C ASP A 52 9.47 0.04 -8.59
N GLY A 53 8.74 -0.03 -7.47
CA GLY A 53 8.39 -1.26 -6.77
C GLY A 53 9.39 -1.67 -5.70
N ARG A 54 10.51 -0.97 -5.50
CA ARG A 54 11.51 -1.30 -4.47
C ARG A 54 10.98 -0.99 -3.07
N ILE A 55 11.02 -1.98 -2.18
CA ILE A 55 10.60 -1.85 -0.78
C ILE A 55 11.85 -1.71 0.09
N GLU A 56 11.90 -0.66 0.89
CA GLU A 56 13.03 -0.34 1.77
C GLU A 56 12.61 -0.23 3.23
N ASN A 57 13.53 -0.56 4.14
CA ASN A 57 13.38 -0.22 5.55
C ASN A 57 13.73 1.26 5.83
N ALA A 58 13.60 1.70 7.08
CA ALA A 58 13.92 3.07 7.50
C ALA A 58 15.35 3.51 7.15
N SER A 59 16.30 2.57 7.13
CA SER A 59 17.72 2.80 6.79
C SER A 59 18.02 2.77 5.29
N ARG A 60 16.99 2.74 4.41
CA ARG A 60 17.12 2.65 2.94
C ARG A 60 17.74 1.35 2.41
N SER A 61 17.82 0.31 3.25
CA SER A 61 18.19 -1.03 2.79
C SER A 61 17.00 -1.69 2.11
N THR A 62 17.23 -2.34 0.97
CA THR A 62 16.18 -3.06 0.26
C THR A 62 15.80 -4.33 0.97
N ILE A 63 14.52 -4.49 1.25
CA ILE A 63 13.96 -5.67 1.90
C ILE A 63 13.08 -6.49 0.94
N GLY A 64 12.64 -5.89 -0.16
CA GLY A 64 11.83 -6.59 -1.15
C GLY A 64 11.47 -5.76 -2.36
N TYR A 65 10.61 -6.33 -3.20
CA TYR A 65 10.12 -5.73 -4.43
C TYR A 65 8.65 -6.09 -4.67
N ILE A 66 7.88 -5.16 -5.22
CA ILE A 66 6.59 -5.40 -5.88
C ILE A 66 6.81 -5.28 -7.39
N ASN A 67 6.41 -6.29 -8.14
CA ASN A 67 6.36 -6.26 -9.60
C ASN A 67 5.01 -5.73 -10.10
N ALA A 68 4.99 -5.22 -11.34
CA ALA A 68 3.78 -4.65 -11.96
C ALA A 68 2.63 -5.65 -12.12
N ASP A 69 2.92 -6.95 -12.14
CA ASP A 69 1.94 -8.04 -12.20
C ASP A 69 1.37 -8.43 -10.81
N GLY A 70 1.81 -7.76 -9.75
CA GLY A 70 1.39 -8.03 -8.38
C GLY A 70 2.24 -9.08 -7.65
N ARG A 71 3.29 -9.64 -8.27
CA ARG A 71 4.24 -10.54 -7.60
C ARG A 71 5.08 -9.78 -6.59
N ILE A 72 5.19 -10.30 -5.37
CA ILE A 72 6.00 -9.74 -4.29
C ILE A 72 7.19 -10.64 -4.02
N GLU A 73 8.37 -10.05 -3.94
CA GLU A 73 9.66 -10.71 -3.73
C GLU A 73 10.36 -10.17 -2.49
N ASN A 74 11.17 -11.01 -1.85
CA ASN A 74 12.13 -10.56 -0.85
C ASN A 74 13.39 -9.94 -1.50
N SER A 75 14.32 -9.46 -0.68
CA SER A 75 15.58 -8.84 -1.13
C SER A 75 16.44 -9.75 -2.01
N SER A 76 16.34 -11.08 -1.82
CA SER A 76 17.02 -12.10 -2.63
C SER A 76 16.29 -12.49 -3.91
N ARG A 77 15.23 -11.76 -4.31
CA ARG A 77 14.40 -12.02 -5.50
C ARG A 77 13.60 -13.32 -5.46
N SER A 78 13.44 -13.93 -4.28
CA SER A 78 12.52 -15.07 -4.11
C SER A 78 11.10 -14.56 -3.89
N THR A 79 10.15 -15.14 -4.61
CA THR A 79 8.73 -14.81 -4.45
C THR A 79 8.23 -15.16 -3.06
N VAL A 80 7.60 -14.21 -2.38
CA VAL A 80 6.94 -14.38 -1.08
C VAL A 80 5.41 -14.39 -1.20
N GLY A 81 4.86 -13.84 -2.28
CA GLY A 81 3.44 -13.90 -2.55
C GLY A 81 2.98 -13.05 -3.72
N TYR A 82 1.67 -12.85 -3.79
CA TYR A 82 1.00 -12.18 -4.89
C TYR A 82 -0.17 -11.34 -4.39
N VAL A 83 -0.43 -10.24 -5.09
CA VAL A 83 -1.65 -9.43 -4.93
C VAL A 83 -2.36 -9.41 -6.26
N ASN A 84 -3.54 -10.03 -6.29
CA ASN A 84 -4.36 -10.10 -7.49
C ASN A 84 -5.14 -8.80 -7.71
N LYS A 85 -5.58 -8.57 -8.96
CA LYS A 85 -6.36 -7.38 -9.34
C LYS A 85 -7.70 -7.26 -8.61
N ASP A 86 -8.25 -8.38 -8.14
CA ASP A 86 -9.48 -8.44 -7.35
C ASP A 86 -9.23 -8.20 -5.84
N GLY A 87 -7.99 -7.88 -5.45
CA GLY A 87 -7.61 -7.64 -4.06
C GLY A 87 -7.27 -8.90 -3.27
N ARG A 88 -7.36 -10.10 -3.87
CA ARG A 88 -6.97 -11.35 -3.20
C ARG A 88 -5.45 -11.39 -3.00
N VAL A 89 -5.01 -11.66 -1.77
CA VAL A 89 -3.60 -11.77 -1.39
C VAL A 89 -3.26 -13.25 -1.17
N GLU A 90 -2.22 -13.72 -1.85
CA GLU A 90 -1.74 -15.10 -1.82
C GLU A 90 -0.30 -15.18 -1.32
N ASN A 91 0.04 -16.27 -0.64
CA ASN A 91 1.44 -16.60 -0.34
C ASN A 91 2.17 -17.18 -1.58
N SER A 92 3.46 -17.48 -1.43
CA SER A 92 4.29 -18.05 -2.51
C SER A 92 3.75 -19.38 -3.07
N SER A 93 3.04 -20.16 -2.26
CA SER A 93 2.38 -21.41 -2.63
C SER A 93 0.97 -21.23 -3.21
N ARG A 94 0.57 -19.99 -3.57
CA ARG A 94 -0.76 -19.66 -4.15
C ARG A 94 -1.95 -19.92 -3.22
N SER A 95 -1.71 -20.08 -1.91
CA SER A 95 -2.79 -20.14 -0.93
C SER A 95 -3.21 -18.74 -0.51
N THR A 96 -4.52 -18.49 -0.47
CA THR A 96 -5.06 -17.20 -0.03
C THR A 96 -4.76 -16.95 1.44
N ILE A 97 -4.14 -15.80 1.75
CA ILE A 97 -3.84 -15.36 3.11
C ILE A 97 -4.66 -14.16 3.55
N GLY A 98 -5.32 -13.47 2.61
CA GLY A 98 -6.21 -12.37 2.92
C GLY A 98 -6.74 -11.65 1.70
N TYR A 99 -7.36 -10.51 1.96
CA TYR A 99 -7.99 -9.65 0.95
C TYR A 99 -7.77 -8.19 1.31
N VAL A 100 -7.49 -7.37 0.29
CA VAL A 100 -7.57 -5.92 0.36
C VAL A 100 -8.73 -5.48 -0.52
N ASN A 101 -9.82 -5.07 0.11
CA ASN A 101 -11.04 -4.68 -0.59
C ASN A 101 -10.91 -3.27 -1.20
N ALA A 102 -11.71 -3.00 -2.23
CA ALA A 102 -11.69 -1.72 -2.95
C ALA A 102 -12.07 -0.51 -2.07
N ASP A 103 -12.79 -0.74 -0.97
CA ASP A 103 -13.13 0.25 0.04
C ASP A 103 -12.03 0.46 1.11
N GLY A 104 -10.87 -0.17 0.93
CA GLY A 104 -9.74 -0.10 1.86
C GLY A 104 -9.82 -1.07 3.03
N ARG A 105 -10.89 -1.87 3.18
CA ARG A 105 -10.99 -2.87 4.25
C ARG A 105 -10.03 -4.04 4.00
N VAL A 106 -9.20 -4.37 4.99
CA VAL A 106 -8.26 -5.48 4.92
C VAL A 106 -8.76 -6.66 5.77
N GLU A 107 -8.82 -7.85 5.18
CA GLU A 107 -9.31 -9.07 5.80
C GLU A 107 -8.24 -10.17 5.79
N ASN A 108 -8.26 -11.05 6.79
CA ASN A 108 -7.52 -12.31 6.74
C ASN A 108 -8.22 -13.35 5.83
N SER A 109 -7.62 -14.53 5.66
CA SER A 109 -8.17 -15.62 4.84
C SER A 109 -9.57 -16.09 5.27
N SER A 110 -9.91 -15.94 6.56
CA SER A 110 -11.22 -16.25 7.14
C SER A 110 -12.23 -15.11 7.04
N ARG A 111 -11.97 -14.06 6.25
CA ARG A 111 -12.85 -12.88 6.07
C ARG A 111 -13.07 -12.03 7.32
N SER A 112 -12.25 -12.21 8.35
CA SER A 112 -12.27 -11.31 9.52
C SER A 112 -11.45 -10.06 9.21
N THR A 113 -11.99 -8.89 9.57
CA THR A 113 -11.29 -7.60 9.40
C THR A 113 -10.06 -7.55 10.29
N ILE A 114 -8.89 -7.23 9.71
CA ILE A 114 -7.64 -7.01 10.45
C ILE A 114 -7.18 -5.55 10.42
N GLY A 115 -7.70 -4.75 9.50
CA GLY A 115 -7.42 -3.32 9.44
C GLY A 115 -8.08 -2.62 8.28
N TYR A 116 -7.71 -1.36 8.10
CA TYR A 116 -8.18 -0.49 7.03
C TYR A 116 -7.01 0.30 6.45
N ALA A 117 -7.02 0.47 5.13
CA ALA A 117 -6.04 1.20 4.35
C ALA A 117 -6.78 2.03 3.28
N ASN A 118 -7.53 3.04 3.74
CA ASN A 118 -8.36 3.86 2.86
C ASN A 118 -7.48 4.71 1.93
N ASP A 119 -7.86 4.76 0.66
CA ASP A 119 -7.14 5.43 -0.43
C ASP A 119 -5.74 4.85 -0.76
N VAL A 120 -5.28 3.82 -0.05
CA VAL A 120 -3.98 3.19 -0.28
C VAL A 120 -4.06 2.18 -1.44
N PRO A 121 -3.08 2.15 -2.37
CA PRO A 121 -3.02 1.09 -3.38
C PRO A 121 -3.05 -0.31 -2.75
N ALA A 122 -3.85 -1.23 -3.31
CA ALA A 122 -4.02 -2.56 -2.73
C ALA A 122 -2.70 -3.33 -2.56
N THR A 123 -1.75 -3.16 -3.47
CA THR A 123 -0.41 -3.74 -3.38
C THR A 123 0.40 -3.19 -2.21
N TRP A 124 0.27 -1.90 -1.90
CA TRP A 124 0.96 -1.24 -0.79
C TRP A 124 0.36 -1.65 0.55
N ALA A 125 -0.98 -1.68 0.64
CA ALA A 125 -1.67 -2.23 1.79
C ALA A 125 -1.28 -3.69 2.02
N ALA A 126 -1.21 -4.51 0.97
CA ALA A 126 -0.82 -5.90 1.11
C ALA A 126 0.62 -6.06 1.62
N VAL A 127 1.56 -5.26 1.13
CA VAL A 127 2.94 -5.22 1.64
C VAL A 127 2.97 -4.93 3.13
N PHE A 128 2.21 -3.93 3.58
CA PHE A 128 2.16 -3.51 4.98
C PHE A 128 1.51 -4.56 5.89
N PHE A 129 0.41 -5.19 5.45
CA PHE A 129 -0.37 -6.10 6.29
C PHE A 129 0.10 -7.56 6.25
N PHE A 130 0.70 -8.03 5.15
CA PHE A 130 0.94 -9.47 4.94
C PHE A 130 2.39 -9.88 4.72
N PHE A 131 3.25 -9.03 4.15
CA PHE A 131 4.55 -9.49 3.64
C PHE A 131 5.78 -8.95 4.35
N PHE A 132 5.73 -7.71 4.85
CA PHE A 132 6.91 -7.09 5.46
C PHE A 132 6.57 -6.46 6.80
N THR A 133 7.40 -6.75 7.80
CA THR A 133 7.40 -6.03 9.05
C THR A 133 8.35 -4.84 8.93
N PHE A 134 7.80 -3.64 9.12
CA PHE A 134 8.59 -2.42 9.24
C PHE A 134 8.91 -2.22 10.72
N GLU A 135 9.85 -3.04 11.24
CA GLU A 135 10.33 -2.88 12.61
C GLU A 135 11.10 -1.56 12.77
N LYS A 136 11.12 -1.05 14.00
CA LYS A 136 11.79 0.20 14.39
C LYS A 136 13.28 0.01 14.57
#